data_AF-A0AAJ0A224-F1
#
_entry.id   AF-A0AAJ0A224-F1
#
_cell.length_a   1.000
_cell.length_b   1.000
_cell.length_c   1.000
_cell.angle_alpha   90.00
_cell.angle_beta   90.00
_cell.angle_gamma   90.00
#
_symmetry.space_group_name_H-M   'P 1'
#
loop_
_entity.id
_entity.type
_entity.pdbx_description
1 polymer ?
#
loop_
_entity_poly.entity_id
_entity_poly.type
_entity_poly.pdbx_seq_one_letter_code
_entity_poly.pdbx_strand_id
1 'polypeptide(L)'
;MRECVRGPIQEHVYWGSMRDRMAAAQDDELAGEKVDRPTTTSHTNGTETNGDATKSPRRVKVGGKHNLAIIRSGQDWSDTLPEERQLYLNTMHPVLIKGMNFLRDQGEEVGCHSCRFMDLIDPVTGKADKDRTFGLALVDELGSLEGWAKQHSTHLEIFGGFLQYAKKLENNVSLRLFHEVLVLKPEQQLFEYVGCHPGTGLLAIV
;
A
#
# COMPACT_ATOMS: atom_id res chain seq x y z
N MET A 1 -1.90 -21.69 4.10
CA MET A 1 -2.95 -20.88 4.77
C MET A 1 -2.49 -20.65 6.21
N ARG A 2 -2.78 -19.50 6.86
CA ARG A 2 -2.38 -19.32 8.27
C ARG A 2 -3.22 -20.24 9.16
N GLU A 3 -2.57 -20.92 10.10
CA GLU A 3 -3.21 -21.94 10.95
C GLU A 3 -3.80 -21.35 12.24
N CYS A 4 -3.16 -20.34 12.82
CA CYS A 4 -3.60 -19.69 14.05
C CYS A 4 -2.99 -18.29 14.23
N VAL A 5 -3.49 -17.58 15.25
CA VAL A 5 -2.87 -16.35 15.78
C VAL A 5 -1.78 -16.75 16.76
N ARG A 6 -0.58 -16.17 16.65
CA ARG A 6 0.48 -16.31 17.66
C ARG A 6 0.25 -15.30 18.78
N GLY A 7 0.75 -15.62 19.99
CA GLY A 7 0.75 -14.69 21.11
C GLY A 7 1.59 -13.43 20.84
N PRO A 8 1.87 -12.62 21.86
CA PRO A 8 2.75 -11.46 21.72
C PRO A 8 4.08 -11.83 21.03
N ILE A 9 4.51 -11.02 20.07
CA ILE A 9 5.77 -11.21 19.32
C ILE A 9 6.76 -10.12 19.69
N GLN A 10 8.06 -10.39 19.58
CA GLN A 10 9.11 -9.44 19.95
C GLN A 10 9.35 -8.41 18.84
N GLU A 11 9.24 -8.82 17.59
CA GLU A 11 9.60 -8.05 16.41
C GLU A 11 8.46 -7.09 16.02
N HIS A 12 8.17 -6.11 16.87
CA HIS A 12 7.21 -5.03 16.58
C HIS A 12 7.57 -3.70 17.28
N VAL A 13 7.00 -2.59 16.80
CA VAL A 13 7.11 -1.23 17.41
C VAL A 13 8.51 -0.58 17.32
N TYR A 14 9.37 -1.08 16.42
CA TYR A 14 10.57 -0.38 15.96
C TYR A 14 10.66 -0.37 14.43
N TRP A 15 11.32 0.65 13.87
CA TRP A 15 11.62 0.73 12.44
C TRP A 15 12.56 -0.40 12.05
N GLY A 16 12.15 -1.24 11.09
CA GLY A 16 12.83 -2.48 10.72
C GLY A 16 12.07 -3.75 11.13
N SER A 17 11.20 -3.68 12.15
CA SER A 17 10.46 -4.85 12.63
C SER A 17 9.56 -5.52 11.58
N MET A 18 9.14 -4.80 10.54
CA MET A 18 8.40 -5.38 9.42
C MET A 18 9.25 -6.41 8.66
N ARG A 19 10.50 -6.06 8.38
CA ARG A 19 11.47 -6.93 7.70
C ARG A 19 11.87 -8.09 8.58
N ASP A 20 12.11 -7.86 9.88
CA ASP A 20 12.50 -8.93 10.81
C ASP A 20 11.42 -10.02 10.99
N ARG A 21 10.16 -9.72 10.65
CA ARG A 21 9.06 -10.70 10.60
C ARG A 21 9.03 -11.54 9.33
N MET A 22 9.89 -11.27 8.35
CA MET A 22 10.01 -12.05 7.11
C MET A 22 11.14 -13.06 7.26
N ALA A 23 10.81 -14.36 7.21
CA ALA A 23 11.83 -15.41 7.32
C ALA A 23 12.94 -15.29 6.26
N ALA A 24 12.60 -14.85 5.04
CA ALA A 24 13.57 -14.61 3.98
C ALA A 24 14.57 -13.49 4.30
N ALA A 25 14.23 -12.55 5.20
CA ALA A 25 15.14 -11.45 5.56
C ALA A 25 16.27 -11.88 6.52
N GLN A 26 16.31 -13.16 6.93
CA GLN A 26 17.40 -13.68 7.76
C GLN A 26 18.72 -13.79 6.99
N ASP A 27 18.65 -14.01 5.67
CA ASP A 27 19.80 -14.21 4.79
C ASP A 27 19.70 -13.49 3.42
N ASP A 28 18.58 -12.82 3.13
CA ASP A 28 18.37 -12.01 1.92
C ASP A 28 18.04 -10.56 2.30
N GLU A 29 18.68 -9.58 1.64
CA GLU A 29 18.36 -8.16 1.84
C GLU A 29 17.00 -7.77 1.22
N LEU A 30 16.38 -8.65 0.43
CA LEU A 30 15.10 -8.42 -0.26
C LEU A 30 15.13 -7.12 -1.08
N ALA A 31 16.29 -6.81 -1.67
CA ALA A 31 16.48 -5.66 -2.54
C ALA A 31 15.66 -5.83 -3.83
N GLY A 32 14.97 -4.78 -4.26
CA GLY A 32 14.08 -4.85 -5.42
C GLY A 32 14.57 -4.08 -6.62
N GLU A 33 13.80 -4.19 -7.70
CA GLU A 33 14.03 -3.43 -8.93
C GLU A 33 13.39 -2.04 -8.81
N LYS A 34 14.24 -1.01 -8.71
CA LYS A 34 13.79 0.37 -8.87
C LYS A 34 13.53 0.65 -10.34
N VAL A 35 12.40 1.28 -10.61
CA VAL A 35 12.07 1.73 -11.96
C VAL A 35 12.64 3.14 -12.14
N ASP A 36 13.72 3.25 -12.89
CA ASP A 36 14.18 4.53 -13.42
C ASP A 36 13.15 5.01 -14.45
N ARG A 37 12.19 5.84 -14.01
CA ARG A 37 11.29 6.48 -14.95
C ARG A 37 12.09 7.52 -15.73
N PRO A 38 12.09 7.49 -17.07
CA PRO A 38 12.78 8.50 -17.83
C PRO A 38 12.22 9.87 -17.44
N THR A 39 13.06 10.73 -16.85
CA THR A 39 12.76 12.16 -16.70
C THR A 39 12.33 12.66 -18.07
N THR A 40 11.15 13.27 -18.13
CA THR A 40 10.54 13.83 -19.34
C THR A 40 11.34 15.01 -19.87
N THR A 41 12.54 14.75 -20.39
CA THR A 41 13.39 15.65 -21.17
C THR A 41 14.13 14.92 -22.31
N SER A 42 13.63 13.76 -22.75
CA SER A 42 14.08 13.12 -23.99
C SER A 42 12.93 13.09 -25.01
N HIS A 43 12.91 14.08 -25.88
CA HIS A 43 12.39 13.89 -27.22
C HIS A 43 13.31 12.90 -27.95
N THR A 44 12.95 11.63 -28.06
CA THR A 44 13.37 10.81 -29.21
C THR A 44 12.51 9.56 -29.41
N ASN A 45 11.94 9.51 -30.62
CA ASN A 45 11.76 8.33 -31.47
C ASN A 45 10.87 7.21 -30.95
N GLY A 46 9.58 7.52 -30.78
CA GLY A 46 8.54 6.53 -30.97
C GLY A 46 8.51 6.09 -32.43
N THR A 47 8.79 4.81 -32.67
CA THR A 47 8.46 4.11 -33.91
C THR A 47 7.05 4.46 -34.33
N GLU A 48 6.92 4.97 -35.57
CA GLU A 48 5.65 5.25 -36.22
C GLU A 48 4.79 3.98 -36.28
N THR A 49 3.81 3.86 -35.40
CA THR A 49 2.60 3.11 -35.71
C THR A 49 1.59 4.07 -36.31
N ASN A 50 1.62 4.17 -37.63
CA ASN A 50 0.53 4.71 -38.42
C ASN A 50 -0.78 3.99 -38.04
N GLY A 51 -1.77 4.72 -37.53
CA GLY A 51 -3.16 4.28 -37.46
C GLY A 51 -3.79 4.32 -36.07
N ASP A 52 -4.62 5.35 -35.86
CA ASP A 52 -5.72 5.38 -34.91
C ASP A 52 -5.36 5.61 -33.41
N ALA A 53 -5.22 6.88 -33.03
CA ALA A 53 -5.06 7.36 -31.65
C ALA A 53 -6.29 7.10 -30.73
N THR A 54 -7.22 6.22 -31.12
CA THR A 54 -8.44 5.91 -30.37
C THR A 54 -8.52 4.49 -29.81
N LYS A 55 -7.50 3.64 -30.02
CA LYS A 55 -7.50 2.27 -29.48
C LYS A 55 -6.41 2.09 -28.45
N SER A 56 -6.75 2.34 -27.19
CA SER A 56 -6.00 1.77 -26.07
C SER A 56 -5.83 0.26 -26.30
N PRO A 57 -4.63 -0.31 -26.11
CA PRO A 57 -4.40 -1.73 -26.34
C PRO A 57 -5.43 -2.55 -25.57
N ARG A 58 -6.17 -3.40 -26.28
CA ARG A 58 -7.34 -4.11 -25.75
C ARG A 58 -6.99 -4.97 -24.54
N ARG A 59 -5.73 -5.44 -24.45
CA ARG A 59 -5.17 -6.23 -23.36
C ARG A 59 -3.67 -5.95 -23.26
N VAL A 60 -3.18 -5.64 -22.06
CA VAL A 60 -1.77 -5.37 -21.76
C VAL A 60 -1.33 -6.29 -20.62
N LYS A 61 -0.19 -6.95 -20.80
CA LYS A 61 0.46 -7.73 -19.74
C LYS A 61 1.73 -6.99 -19.31
N VAL A 62 1.83 -6.70 -18.02
CA VAL A 62 3.04 -6.10 -17.44
C VAL A 62 3.90 -7.21 -16.86
N GLY A 63 5.21 -7.18 -17.14
CA GLY A 63 6.17 -8.15 -16.61
C GLY A 63 6.23 -8.07 -15.08
N GLY A 64 6.42 -9.21 -14.42
CA GLY A 64 6.70 -9.24 -12.98
C GLY A 64 8.03 -8.53 -12.67
N LYS A 65 8.13 -7.97 -11.47
CA LYS A 65 9.28 -7.19 -11.00
C LYS A 65 10.04 -7.92 -9.91
N HIS A 66 11.36 -7.75 -9.87
CA HIS A 66 12.16 -8.40 -8.83
C HIS A 66 11.88 -7.81 -7.45
N ASN A 67 11.50 -8.66 -6.49
CA ASN A 67 11.21 -8.30 -5.11
C ASN A 67 10.24 -7.12 -4.94
N LEU A 68 9.20 -7.07 -5.79
CA LEU A 68 8.11 -6.11 -5.65
C LEU A 68 7.47 -6.26 -4.26
N ALA A 69 7.40 -5.15 -3.52
CA ALA A 69 6.74 -5.12 -2.23
C ALA A 69 5.26 -4.77 -2.39
N ILE A 70 4.38 -5.55 -1.76
CA ILE A 70 2.95 -5.29 -1.71
C ILE A 70 2.55 -5.17 -0.25
N ILE A 71 1.91 -4.07 0.11
CA ILE A 71 1.33 -3.88 1.45
C ILE A 71 -0.18 -3.77 1.35
N ARG A 72 -0.87 -4.52 2.21
CA ARG A 72 -2.27 -4.26 2.57
C ARG A 72 -2.32 -3.89 4.04
N SER A 73 -2.65 -2.64 4.34
CA SER A 73 -2.80 -2.12 5.70
C SER A 73 -4.25 -1.76 5.97
N GLY A 74 -4.89 -2.47 6.90
CA GLY A 74 -6.32 -2.41 7.14
C GLY A 74 -6.69 -1.75 8.47
N GLN A 75 -7.88 -1.14 8.46
CA GLN A 75 -8.49 -0.47 9.60
C GLN A 75 -9.94 -0.94 9.70
N ASP A 76 -10.34 -1.39 10.88
CA ASP A 76 -11.68 -1.89 11.17
C ASP A 76 -12.19 -1.26 12.46
N TRP A 77 -13.18 -0.39 12.33
CA TRP A 77 -13.85 0.29 13.44
C TRP A 77 -15.31 -0.16 13.60
N SER A 78 -15.71 -1.27 12.97
CA SER A 78 -17.10 -1.74 13.00
C SER A 78 -17.60 -2.02 14.41
N ASP A 79 -16.71 -2.54 15.26
CA ASP A 79 -17.03 -2.98 16.62
C ASP A 79 -16.45 -2.02 17.69
N THR A 80 -16.16 -0.77 17.30
CA THR A 80 -15.59 0.20 18.24
C THR A 80 -16.62 0.77 19.19
N LEU A 81 -16.19 1.10 20.42
CA LEU A 81 -17.03 1.86 21.34
C LEU A 81 -17.40 3.22 20.72
N PRO A 82 -18.60 3.79 20.98
CA PRO A 82 -19.05 5.02 20.32
C PRO A 82 -18.07 6.21 20.43
N GLU A 83 -17.44 6.38 21.59
CA GLU A 83 -16.44 7.43 21.81
C GLU A 83 -15.15 7.18 21.03
N GLU A 84 -14.70 5.92 21.01
CA GLU A 84 -13.51 5.49 20.27
C GLU A 84 -13.70 5.63 18.76
N ARG A 85 -14.90 5.31 18.25
CA ARG A 85 -15.30 5.52 16.86
C ARG A 85 -15.15 6.99 16.46
N GLN A 86 -15.75 7.89 17.24
CA GLN A 86 -15.66 9.33 16.98
C GLN A 86 -14.22 9.82 17.06
N LEU A 87 -13.46 9.32 18.04
CA LEU A 87 -12.04 9.65 18.17
C LEU A 87 -11.27 9.23 16.91
N TYR A 88 -11.44 8.01 16.42
CA TYR A 88 -10.77 7.50 15.23
C TYR A 88 -11.12 8.32 13.99
N LEU A 89 -12.42 8.51 13.73
CA LEU A 89 -12.93 9.20 12.55
C LEU A 89 -12.55 10.69 12.51
N ASN A 90 -12.45 11.34 13.68
CA ASN A 90 -12.14 12.77 13.75
C ASN A 90 -10.65 13.07 13.85
N THR A 91 -9.79 12.09 14.18
CA THR A 91 -8.35 12.34 14.41
C THR A 91 -7.46 11.51 13.50
N MET A 92 -7.50 10.18 13.60
CA MET A 92 -6.58 9.30 12.88
C MET A 92 -6.97 9.08 11.42
N HIS A 93 -8.25 8.86 11.15
CA HIS A 93 -8.74 8.55 9.80
C HIS A 93 -8.43 9.65 8.77
N PRO A 94 -8.59 10.96 9.08
CA PRO A 94 -8.22 12.02 8.14
C PRO A 94 -6.72 12.09 7.85
N VAL A 95 -5.86 11.80 8.83
CA VAL A 95 -4.41 11.74 8.65
C VAL A 95 -4.02 10.55 7.78
N LEU A 96 -4.66 9.39 8.00
CA LEU A 96 -4.52 8.22 7.14
C LEU A 96 -4.87 8.55 5.68
N ILE A 97 -6.02 9.19 5.44
CA ILE A 97 -6.45 9.60 4.09
C ILE A 97 -5.38 10.49 3.43
N LYS A 98 -4.80 11.46 4.17
CA LYS A 98 -3.72 12.30 3.64
C LYS A 98 -2.50 11.47 3.23
N GLY A 99 -2.09 10.51 4.05
CA GLY A 99 -0.99 9.60 3.72
C GLY A 99 -1.27 8.74 2.49
N MET A 100 -2.49 8.21 2.36
CA MET A 100 -2.88 7.42 1.19
C MET A 100 -3.00 8.27 -0.09
N ASN A 101 -3.49 9.52 0.02
CA ASN A 101 -3.53 10.46 -1.10
C ASN A 101 -2.11 10.83 -1.56
N PHE A 102 -1.17 11.05 -0.63
CA PHE A 102 0.23 11.26 -0.97
C PHE A 102 0.78 10.06 -1.77
N LEU A 103 0.61 8.84 -1.28
CA LEU A 103 1.07 7.64 -1.99
C LEU A 103 0.39 7.45 -3.37
N ARG A 104 -0.83 7.95 -3.54
CA ARG A 104 -1.55 7.91 -4.82
C ARG A 104 -1.03 8.96 -5.81
N ASP A 105 -0.82 10.18 -5.34
CA ASP A 105 -0.58 11.35 -6.20
C ASP A 105 0.90 11.67 -6.38
N GLN A 106 1.72 11.35 -5.37
CA GLN A 106 3.16 11.62 -5.27
C GLN A 106 3.95 10.34 -4.95
N GLY A 107 3.35 9.16 -5.13
CA GLY A 107 3.96 7.88 -4.79
C GLY A 107 5.29 7.60 -5.48
N GLU A 108 5.48 8.15 -6.68
CA GLU A 108 6.73 8.03 -7.45
C GLU A 108 7.95 8.52 -6.65
N GLU A 109 7.80 9.60 -5.88
CA GLU A 109 8.89 10.18 -5.08
C GLU A 109 9.43 9.21 -4.01
N VAL A 110 8.65 8.18 -3.68
CA VAL A 110 8.95 7.21 -2.62
C VAL A 110 8.86 5.76 -3.11
N GLY A 111 8.96 5.53 -4.43
CA GLY A 111 8.96 4.19 -5.02
C GLY A 111 7.60 3.48 -5.03
N CYS A 112 6.51 4.15 -4.67
CA CYS A 112 5.16 3.60 -4.73
C CYS A 112 4.59 3.72 -6.15
N HIS A 113 4.44 2.58 -6.83
CA HIS A 113 3.90 2.50 -8.19
C HIS A 113 2.39 2.68 -8.25
N SER A 114 1.67 2.19 -7.25
CA SER A 114 0.22 2.31 -7.17
C SER A 114 -0.21 2.23 -5.72
N CYS A 115 -1.09 3.14 -5.30
CA CYS A 115 -1.75 3.09 -4.01
C CYS A 115 -3.25 3.24 -4.19
N ARG A 116 -4.02 2.36 -3.54
CA ARG A 116 -5.48 2.39 -3.49
C ARG A 116 -5.92 2.41 -2.05
N PHE A 117 -6.66 3.44 -1.66
CA PHE A 117 -7.40 3.43 -0.41
C PHE A 117 -8.82 2.97 -0.69
N MET A 118 -9.23 1.86 -0.09
CA MET A 118 -10.44 1.14 -0.47
C MET A 118 -11.35 0.94 0.72
N ASP A 119 -12.64 1.13 0.51
CA ASP A 119 -13.69 0.69 1.42
C ASP A 119 -14.03 -0.79 1.16
N LEU A 120 -14.35 -1.51 2.24
CA LEU A 120 -14.88 -2.86 2.12
C LEU A 120 -16.36 -2.80 1.72
N ILE A 121 -16.69 -3.42 0.59
CA ILE A 121 -18.04 -3.46 0.04
C ILE A 121 -18.74 -4.76 0.45
N ASP A 122 -20.01 -4.66 0.85
CA ASP A 122 -20.89 -5.81 1.01
C ASP A 122 -21.18 -6.45 -0.37
N PRO A 123 -20.85 -7.74 -0.58
CA PRO A 123 -21.02 -8.37 -1.89
C PRO A 123 -22.48 -8.59 -2.29
N VAL A 124 -23.42 -8.57 -1.34
CA VAL A 124 -24.85 -8.74 -1.59
C VAL A 124 -25.50 -7.39 -1.92
N THR A 125 -25.17 -6.34 -1.17
CA THR A 125 -25.84 -5.02 -1.31
C THR A 125 -25.08 -4.04 -2.20
N GLY A 126 -23.78 -4.27 -2.44
CA GLY A 126 -22.91 -3.36 -3.17
C GLY A 126 -22.56 -2.07 -2.42
N LYS A 127 -22.83 -2.00 -1.10
CA LYS A 127 -22.60 -0.80 -0.29
C LYS A 127 -21.29 -0.87 0.49
N ALA A 128 -20.65 0.30 0.65
CA ALA A 128 -19.49 0.52 1.49
C ALA A 128 -19.91 0.92 2.92
N ASP A 129 -20.64 0.05 3.62
CA ASP A 129 -21.22 0.31 4.95
C ASP A 129 -20.66 -0.61 6.05
N LYS A 130 -19.45 -1.14 5.83
CA LYS A 130 -18.79 -2.10 6.73
C LYS A 130 -17.86 -1.48 7.76
N ASP A 131 -17.68 -0.17 7.76
CA ASP A 131 -16.78 0.52 8.70
C ASP A 131 -15.35 -0.03 8.68
N ARG A 132 -14.89 -0.37 7.46
CA ARG A 132 -13.62 -1.04 7.19
C ARG A 132 -12.98 -0.48 5.94
N THR A 133 -11.73 -0.06 6.08
CA THR A 133 -10.90 0.38 4.96
C THR A 133 -9.59 -0.37 4.92
N PHE A 134 -8.93 -0.37 3.77
CA PHE A 134 -7.52 -0.73 3.67
C PHE A 134 -6.81 0.07 2.59
N GLY A 135 -5.55 0.39 2.86
CA GLY A 135 -4.60 0.80 1.83
C GLY A 135 -3.99 -0.44 1.18
N LEU A 136 -4.01 -0.51 -0.14
CA LEU A 136 -3.29 -1.49 -0.95
C LEU A 136 -2.27 -0.75 -1.80
N ALA A 137 -0.99 -0.95 -1.54
CA ALA A 137 0.08 -0.32 -2.28
C ALA A 137 1.05 -1.35 -2.89
N LEU A 138 1.50 -1.05 -4.11
CA LEU A 138 2.56 -1.75 -4.82
C LEU A 138 3.77 -0.83 -4.85
N VAL A 139 4.86 -1.26 -4.26
CA VAL A 139 6.09 -0.50 -4.04
C VAL A 139 7.24 -1.24 -4.70
N ASP A 140 8.15 -0.50 -5.34
CA ASP A 140 9.29 -1.04 -6.09
C ASP A 140 10.12 -2.06 -5.28
N GLU A 141 10.40 -1.77 -4.02
CA GLU A 141 11.13 -2.63 -3.10
C GLU A 141 10.68 -2.44 -1.64
N LEU A 142 11.07 -3.38 -0.78
CA LEU A 142 10.79 -3.31 0.66
C LEU A 142 11.45 -2.08 1.31
N GLY A 143 12.66 -1.72 0.87
CA GLY A 143 13.41 -0.57 1.39
C GLY A 143 12.72 0.78 1.18
N SER A 144 12.03 0.97 0.05
CA SER A 144 11.26 2.17 -0.24
C SER A 144 10.04 2.29 0.67
N LEU A 145 9.33 1.18 0.93
CA LEU A 145 8.23 1.14 1.89
C LEU A 145 8.72 1.49 3.31
N GLU A 146 9.86 0.93 3.72
CA GLU A 146 10.49 1.25 5.01
C GLU A 146 10.92 2.73 5.08
N GLY A 147 11.49 3.25 4.00
CA GLY A 147 11.89 4.65 3.84
C GLY A 147 10.70 5.58 4.06
N TRP A 148 9.62 5.39 3.30
CA TRP A 148 8.40 6.18 3.46
C TRP A 148 7.84 6.10 4.88
N ALA A 149 7.72 4.89 5.44
CA ALA A 149 7.14 4.70 6.76
C ALA A 149 7.96 5.38 7.88
N LYS A 150 9.30 5.35 7.80
CA LYS A 150 10.17 5.86 8.87
C LYS A 150 10.55 7.34 8.72
N GLN A 151 10.41 7.94 7.54
CA GLN A 151 10.88 9.31 7.26
C GLN A 151 9.77 10.26 6.82
N HIS A 152 8.73 9.78 6.14
CA HIS A 152 7.74 10.68 5.56
C HIS A 152 6.77 11.21 6.62
N SER A 153 6.54 12.52 6.63
CA SER A 153 5.70 13.20 7.63
C SER A 153 4.32 12.59 7.73
N THR A 154 3.70 12.21 6.60
CA THR A 154 2.35 11.62 6.61
C THR A 154 2.28 10.32 7.40
N HIS A 155 3.28 9.43 7.31
CA HIS A 155 3.27 8.20 8.11
C HIS A 155 3.69 8.44 9.56
N LEU A 156 4.64 9.35 9.79
CA LEU A 156 5.05 9.75 11.15
C LEU A 156 3.89 10.38 11.94
N GLU A 157 3.03 11.17 11.28
CA GLU A 157 1.81 11.73 11.86
C GLU A 157 0.79 10.63 12.20
N ILE A 158 0.61 9.62 11.33
CA ILE A 158 -0.26 8.45 11.62
C ILE A 158 0.27 7.70 12.84
N PHE A 159 1.57 7.40 12.87
CA PHE A 159 2.20 6.65 13.95
C PHE A 159 2.17 7.40 15.28
N GLY A 160 2.53 8.69 15.27
CA GLY A 160 2.44 9.56 16.45
C GLY A 160 1.00 9.72 16.93
N GLY A 161 0.05 9.86 16.00
CA GLY A 161 -1.38 9.91 16.29
C GLY A 161 -1.88 8.64 16.97
N PHE A 162 -1.42 7.46 16.53
CA PHE A 162 -1.76 6.18 17.16
C PHE A 162 -1.25 6.09 18.61
N LEU A 163 -0.03 6.55 18.89
CA LEU A 163 0.51 6.55 20.26
C LEU A 163 -0.30 7.45 21.19
N GLN A 164 -0.71 8.64 20.70
CA GLN A 164 -1.59 9.54 21.45
C GLN A 164 -2.98 8.94 21.67
N TYR A 165 -3.52 8.27 20.65
CA TYR A 165 -4.80 7.56 20.68
C TYR A 165 -4.82 6.45 21.72
N ALA A 166 -3.84 5.55 21.69
CA ALA A 166 -3.71 4.45 22.64
C ALA A 166 -3.54 4.96 24.09
N LYS A 167 -2.75 6.03 24.27
CA LYS A 167 -2.59 6.69 25.58
C LYS A 167 -3.91 7.27 26.09
N LYS A 168 -4.70 7.92 25.23
CA LYS A 168 -5.98 8.53 25.60
C LYS A 168 -7.02 7.49 26.03
N LEU A 169 -6.93 6.29 25.47
CA LEU A 169 -7.82 5.16 25.80
C LEU A 169 -7.24 4.27 26.90
N GLU A 170 -6.14 4.65 27.56
CA GLU A 170 -5.47 3.85 28.59
C GLU A 170 -5.14 2.41 28.12
N ASN A 171 -4.79 2.28 26.83
CA ASN A 171 -4.57 1.01 26.12
C ASN A 171 -5.81 0.09 26.00
N ASN A 172 -7.00 0.56 26.34
CA ASN A 172 -8.27 -0.13 26.06
C ASN A 172 -8.77 0.24 24.65
N VAL A 173 -8.12 -0.35 23.64
CA VAL A 173 -8.36 -0.07 22.22
C VAL A 173 -9.23 -1.19 21.62
N SER A 174 -10.42 -0.85 21.13
CA SER A 174 -11.28 -1.77 20.38
C SER A 174 -11.14 -1.63 18.86
N LEU A 175 -10.49 -0.56 18.38
CA LEU A 175 -10.09 -0.40 16.99
C LEU A 175 -9.14 -1.52 16.55
N ARG A 176 -9.43 -2.15 15.42
CA ARG A 176 -8.63 -3.25 14.88
C ARG A 176 -7.78 -2.73 13.72
N LEU A 177 -6.46 -2.72 13.92
CA LEU A 177 -5.48 -2.34 12.91
C LEU A 177 -4.60 -3.55 12.56
N PHE A 178 -4.29 -3.72 11.28
CA PHE A 178 -3.39 -4.77 10.83
C PHE A 178 -2.67 -4.39 9.54
N HIS A 179 -1.60 -5.12 9.24
CA HIS A 179 -1.04 -5.15 7.89
C HIS A 179 -0.61 -6.55 7.48
N GLU A 180 -0.50 -6.74 6.18
CA GLU A 180 0.25 -7.84 5.56
C GLU A 180 1.14 -7.26 4.48
N VAL A 181 2.38 -7.72 4.44
CA VAL A 181 3.38 -7.27 3.48
C VAL A 181 3.96 -8.49 2.80
N LEU A 182 4.00 -8.46 1.48
CA LEU A 182 4.56 -9.50 0.64
C LEU A 182 5.73 -8.92 -0.14
N VAL A 183 6.78 -9.72 -0.35
CA VAL A 183 7.85 -9.45 -1.31
C VAL A 183 7.86 -10.60 -2.29
N LEU A 184 7.66 -10.31 -3.57
CA LEU A 184 7.38 -11.32 -4.59
C LEU A 184 8.46 -11.34 -5.67
N LYS A 185 8.80 -12.55 -6.14
CA LYS A 185 9.64 -12.75 -7.32
C LYS A 185 8.85 -12.52 -8.61
N PRO A 186 9.50 -12.22 -9.75
CA PRO A 186 8.80 -11.93 -11.00
C PRO A 186 7.82 -13.03 -11.43
N GLU A 187 8.20 -14.30 -11.29
CA GLU A 187 7.40 -15.47 -11.66
C GLU A 187 6.18 -15.72 -10.76
N GLN A 188 6.12 -15.05 -9.60
CA GLN A 188 5.00 -15.12 -8.66
C GLN A 188 3.94 -14.04 -8.94
N GLN A 189 4.14 -13.24 -9.98
CA GLN A 189 3.33 -12.08 -10.30
C GLN A 189 2.67 -12.23 -11.68
N LEU A 190 1.39 -11.87 -11.75
CA LEU A 190 0.66 -11.76 -13.01
C LEU A 190 -0.15 -10.47 -13.02
N PHE A 191 0.24 -9.54 -13.87
CA PHE A 191 -0.47 -8.28 -14.07
C PHE A 191 -1.02 -8.20 -15.48
N GLU A 192 -2.35 -8.16 -15.58
CA GLU A 192 -3.07 -8.09 -16.85
C GLU A 192 -4.17 -7.04 -16.78
N TYR A 193 -4.25 -6.22 -17.81
CA TYR A 193 -5.17 -5.10 -17.91
C TYR A 193 -5.94 -5.18 -19.22
N VAL A 194 -7.26 -4.99 -19.18
CA VAL A 194 -8.13 -5.09 -20.36
C VAL A 194 -8.97 -3.82 -20.46
N GLY A 195 -8.68 -2.97 -21.44
CA GLY A 195 -9.40 -1.69 -21.63
C GLY A 195 -9.26 -0.71 -20.45
N CYS A 196 -8.18 -0.79 -19.67
CA CYS A 196 -7.94 0.09 -18.54
C CYS A 196 -7.28 1.42 -18.98
N HIS A 197 -7.51 2.48 -18.21
CA HIS A 197 -6.81 3.76 -18.36
C HIS A 197 -5.29 3.60 -18.11
N PRO A 198 -4.39 4.32 -18.81
CA PRO A 198 -2.94 4.18 -18.65
C PRO A 198 -2.42 4.35 -17.21
N GLY A 199 -3.08 5.18 -16.38
CA GLY A 199 -2.73 5.32 -14.96
C GLY A 199 -3.15 4.16 -14.04
N THR A 200 -3.64 3.03 -14.56
CA THR A 200 -4.21 1.96 -13.73
C THR A 200 -3.14 0.99 -13.23
N GLY A 201 -2.92 0.95 -11.91
CA GLY A 201 -2.01 -0.04 -11.31
C GLY A 201 -0.58 0.13 -11.85
N LEU A 202 0.02 -0.96 -12.32
CA LEU A 202 1.35 -0.95 -12.93
C LEU A 202 1.35 -0.53 -14.41
N LEU A 203 0.21 -0.20 -15.02
CA LEU A 203 0.23 0.48 -16.32
C LEU A 203 0.87 1.87 -16.23
N ALA A 204 0.81 2.51 -15.05
CA ALA A 204 1.33 3.85 -14.83
C ALA A 204 2.86 3.96 -14.96
N ILE A 205 3.56 2.83 -15.13
CA ILE A 205 5.03 2.72 -15.18
C ILE A 205 5.53 1.99 -16.41
N VAL A 206 4.67 1.77 -17.41
CA VAL A 206 4.96 1.06 -18.66
C VAL A 206 4.82 2.01 -19.83
#